data_AF-A0A7C6HS55-F1
#
_entry.id   AF-A0A7C6HS55-F1
#
_cell.length_a   1.000
_cell.length_b   1.000
_cell.length_c   1.000
_cell.angle_alpha   90.00
_cell.angle_beta   90.00
_cell.angle_gamma   90.00
#
_symmetry.space_group_name_H-M   'P 1'
#
loop_
_entity.id
_entity.type
_entity.pdbx_description
1 polymer ?
#
loop_
_entity_poly.entity_id
_entity_poly.type
_entity_poly.pdbx_seq_one_letter_code
_entity_poly.pdbx_strand_id
1 'polypeptide(L)'
;HLGLKHPDMVRQVITLGSPFGVAHGHRTRADSTFERFRIIHARPQIAPDRSRLADALTVPSTSLFSKMDGVVPWRACLGEETEMHQNVEVRCSHLGFGFDPATIWCVADRLAQPADDWQRFTPPARLRRLYKHIG
;
A
#
# COMPACT_ATOMS: atom_id res chain seq x y z
N HIS A 1 -0.93 12.00 0.18
CA HIS A 1 -0.78 13.28 0.90
C HIS A 1 -2.02 13.71 1.67
N LEU A 2 -3.26 13.41 1.24
CA LEU A 2 -4.45 13.86 2.00
C LEU A 2 -4.46 13.36 3.45
N GLY A 3 -4.24 12.07 3.69
CA GLY A 3 -4.19 11.51 5.05
C GLY A 3 -3.04 12.02 5.93
N LEU A 4 -1.98 12.59 5.33
CA LEU A 4 -0.90 13.26 6.08
C LEU A 4 -1.26 14.71 6.41
N LYS A 5 -1.97 15.40 5.51
CA LYS A 5 -2.29 16.83 5.65
C LYS A 5 -3.58 17.09 6.44
N HIS A 6 -4.53 16.16 6.36
CA HIS A 6 -5.85 16.27 6.96
C HIS A 6 -6.27 14.90 7.52
N PRO A 7 -5.56 14.38 8.54
CA PRO A 7 -5.85 13.07 9.12
C PRO A 7 -7.30 12.96 9.63
N ASP A 8 -7.85 14.05 10.19
CA ASP A 8 -9.23 14.09 10.70
C ASP A 8 -10.31 13.95 9.61
N MET A 9 -9.95 14.11 8.34
CA MET A 9 -10.85 13.94 7.19
C MET A 9 -10.68 12.57 6.50
N VAL A 10 -9.70 11.76 6.94
CA VAL A 10 -9.34 10.51 6.30
C VAL A 10 -9.44 9.37 7.30
N ARG A 11 -10.50 8.58 7.16
CA ARG A 11 -10.73 7.40 8.01
C ARG A 11 -9.63 6.33 7.89
N GLN A 12 -9.14 6.09 6.68
CA GLN A 12 -8.08 5.14 6.41
C GLN A 12 -7.47 5.35 5.03
N VAL A 13 -6.30 4.75 4.79
CA VAL A 13 -5.61 4.75 3.49
C VAL A 13 -5.44 3.31 3.00
N ILE A 14 -5.92 3.01 1.79
CA ILE A 14 -5.67 1.74 1.12
C ILE A 14 -4.83 2.02 -0.13
N THR A 15 -3.64 1.42 -0.22
CA THR A 15 -2.75 1.58 -1.38
C THR A 15 -2.71 0.30 -2.21
N LEU A 16 -2.71 0.47 -3.53
CA LEU A 16 -2.62 -0.63 -4.50
C LEU A 16 -1.36 -0.43 -5.33
N GLY A 17 -0.35 -1.29 -5.16
CA GLY A 17 0.90 -1.23 -5.95
C GLY A 17 1.60 0.13 -5.91
N SER A 18 1.40 0.93 -4.86
CA SER A 18 1.87 2.31 -4.79
C SER A 18 3.24 2.40 -4.11
N PRO A 19 4.25 3.04 -4.73
CA PRO A 19 5.61 3.05 -4.19
C PRO A 19 5.81 4.16 -3.13
N PHE A 20 5.21 4.01 -1.94
CA PHE A 20 5.31 4.97 -0.84
C PHE A 20 6.38 4.60 0.22
N GLY A 21 6.72 3.32 0.33
CA GLY A 21 7.63 2.76 1.35
C GLY A 21 9.09 3.16 1.23
N VAL A 22 9.47 3.76 0.09
CA VAL A 22 10.83 4.24 -0.19
C VAL A 22 11.29 5.32 0.81
N ALA A 23 10.36 5.95 1.52
CA ALA A 23 10.65 7.02 2.46
C ALA A 23 10.96 6.57 3.91
N HIS A 24 10.60 5.34 4.31
CA HIS A 24 10.76 4.86 5.70
C HIS A 24 12.10 4.12 5.98
N GLY A 25 13.21 4.66 5.49
CA GLY A 25 14.52 4.40 6.10
C GLY A 25 15.36 3.21 5.61
N HIS A 26 14.90 2.40 4.65
CA HIS A 26 15.78 1.40 4.02
C HIS A 26 16.27 1.86 2.65
N ARG A 27 17.45 2.51 2.63
CA ARG A 27 18.29 2.67 1.41
C ARG A 27 18.58 1.29 0.83
N THR A 28 17.69 0.81 -0.01
CA THR A 28 17.82 -0.45 -0.74
C THR A 28 17.78 -0.15 -2.23
N ARG A 29 18.18 -1.11 -3.08
CA ARG A 29 18.10 -1.02 -4.56
C ARG A 29 16.72 -0.60 -5.11
N ALA A 30 15.69 -0.51 -4.27
CA ALA A 30 14.41 0.11 -4.58
C ALA A 30 14.53 1.59 -4.97
N ASP A 31 15.49 2.35 -4.42
CA ASP A 31 15.71 3.78 -4.74
C ASP A 31 15.99 4.03 -6.23
N SER A 32 16.93 3.27 -6.81
CA SER A 32 17.27 3.40 -8.24
C SER A 32 16.15 2.92 -9.15
N THR A 33 15.29 2.04 -8.63
CA THR A 33 14.16 1.52 -9.38
C THR A 33 12.97 2.47 -9.32
N PHE A 34 12.75 3.16 -8.20
CA PHE A 34 11.80 4.28 -8.09
C PHE A 34 12.14 5.41 -9.07
N GLU A 35 13.43 5.81 -9.18
CA GLU A 35 13.85 6.82 -10.17
C GLU A 35 13.50 6.42 -11.60
N ARG A 36 13.60 5.12 -11.93
CA ARG A 36 13.25 4.59 -13.26
C ARG A 36 11.73 4.63 -13.52
N PHE A 37 10.91 4.53 -12.47
CA PHE A 37 9.45 4.54 -12.56
C PHE A 37 8.78 5.89 -12.30
N ARG A 38 9.56 6.95 -12.02
CA ARG A 38 9.06 8.34 -12.00
C ARG A 38 8.31 8.70 -13.29
N ILE A 39 8.69 8.11 -14.42
CA ILE A 39 8.05 8.31 -15.72
C ILE A 39 6.60 7.79 -15.75
N ILE A 40 6.29 6.74 -14.99
CA ILE A 40 4.97 6.10 -14.98
C ILE A 40 4.07 6.69 -13.89
N HIS A 41 4.63 7.07 -12.73
CA HIS A 41 3.86 7.57 -11.58
C HIS A 41 3.86 9.09 -11.39
N ALA A 42 4.76 9.83 -12.05
CA ALA A 42 4.84 11.28 -11.89
C ALA A 42 4.69 12.01 -13.23
N ARG A 43 3.60 12.77 -13.39
CA ARG A 43 3.73 14.04 -14.12
C ARG A 43 4.86 14.83 -13.41
N PRO A 44 5.80 15.47 -14.12
CA PRO A 44 7.01 16.07 -13.52
C PRO A 44 6.76 17.05 -12.36
N GLN A 45 5.53 17.53 -12.19
CA GLN A 45 5.07 18.46 -11.16
C GLN A 45 4.51 17.80 -9.89
N ILE A 46 4.34 16.47 -9.87
CA ILE A 46 3.77 15.70 -8.73
C ILE A 46 4.68 14.50 -8.41
N ALA A 47 6.00 14.66 -8.48
CA ALA A 47 6.88 13.72 -7.80
C ALA A 47 6.73 13.99 -6.29
N PRO A 48 6.18 13.05 -5.49
CA PRO A 48 5.99 13.30 -4.08
C PRO A 48 7.36 13.52 -3.43
N ASP A 49 7.46 14.62 -2.69
CA ASP A 49 8.61 14.97 -1.88
C ASP A 49 8.88 13.81 -0.91
N ARG A 50 10.01 13.11 -1.09
CA ARG A 50 10.40 11.96 -0.27
C ARG A 50 10.41 12.29 1.21
N SER A 51 10.68 13.56 1.58
CA SER A 51 10.67 13.99 2.98
C SER A 51 9.27 13.97 3.61
N ARG A 52 8.21 14.18 2.82
CA ARG A 52 6.81 14.15 3.31
C ARG A 52 6.18 12.76 3.32
N LEU A 53 6.71 11.82 2.55
CA LEU A 53 6.32 10.41 2.61
C LEU A 53 7.01 9.66 3.76
N ALA A 54 8.06 10.26 4.36
CA ALA A 54 8.81 9.68 5.46
C ALA A 54 8.05 9.80 6.79
N ASP A 55 7.08 10.72 6.87
CA ASP A 55 6.17 10.83 8.00
C ASP A 55 5.22 9.63 8.00
N ALA A 56 5.25 8.85 9.09
CA ALA A 56 4.36 7.73 9.27
C ALA A 56 2.90 8.22 9.20
N LEU A 57 2.06 7.52 8.44
CA LEU A 57 0.62 7.79 8.43
C LEU A 57 0.08 7.62 9.86
N THR A 58 -0.55 8.67 10.39
CA THR A 58 -1.20 8.64 11.70
C THR A 58 -2.63 8.08 11.64
N VAL A 59 -3.07 7.67 10.46
CA VAL A 59 -4.37 7.06 10.20
C VAL A 59 -4.20 5.58 9.84
N PRO A 60 -5.19 4.72 10.12
CA PRO A 60 -5.13 3.33 9.72
C PRO A 60 -4.80 3.15 8.23
N SER A 61 -3.94 2.20 7.92
CA SER A 61 -3.50 2.00 6.54
C SER A 61 -3.25 0.55 6.17
N THR A 62 -3.49 0.25 4.89
CA THR A 62 -3.27 -1.09 4.33
C THR A 62 -2.61 -0.99 2.97
N SER A 63 -1.55 -1.76 2.78
CA SER A 63 -0.71 -1.76 1.59
C SER A 63 -0.85 -3.07 0.85
N LEU A 64 -1.55 -3.04 -0.28
CA LEU A 64 -1.66 -4.19 -1.17
C LEU A 64 -0.49 -4.15 -2.16
N PHE A 65 0.36 -5.16 -2.08
CA PHE A 65 1.52 -5.34 -2.95
C PHE A 65 1.48 -6.70 -3.65
N SER A 66 2.18 -6.81 -4.78
CA SER A 66 2.34 -8.09 -5.45
C SER A 66 3.76 -8.30 -5.94
N LYS A 67 4.34 -9.46 -5.63
CA LYS A 67 5.63 -9.87 -6.20
C LYS A 67 5.55 -10.15 -7.71
N MET A 68 4.34 -10.22 -8.27
CA MET A 68 4.06 -10.36 -9.70
C MET A 68 3.86 -9.01 -10.41
N ASP A 69 3.97 -7.90 -9.68
CA ASP A 69 3.95 -6.57 -10.27
C ASP A 69 5.18 -6.36 -11.17
N GLY A 70 4.95 -6.24 -12.47
CA GLY A 70 5.98 -5.99 -13.48
C GLY A 70 6.26 -4.50 -13.74
N VAL A 71 5.53 -3.61 -13.07
CA VAL A 71 5.63 -2.15 -13.22
C VAL A 71 6.25 -1.53 -11.97
N VAL A 72 5.82 -1.91 -10.77
CA VAL A 72 6.35 -1.33 -9.53
C VAL A 72 7.11 -2.41 -8.73
N PRO A 73 8.34 -2.14 -8.29
CA PRO A 73 9.06 -3.06 -7.41
C PRO A 73 8.32 -3.19 -6.10
N TRP A 74 7.78 -4.37 -5.82
CA TRP A 74 6.92 -4.61 -4.65
C TRP A 74 7.49 -4.16 -3.30
N ARG A 75 8.82 -4.18 -3.13
CA ARG A 75 9.48 -3.70 -1.91
C ARG A 75 9.31 -2.20 -1.69
N ALA A 76 9.18 -1.41 -2.76
CA ALA A 76 8.90 0.01 -2.68
C ALA A 76 7.48 0.31 -2.19
N CYS A 77 6.59 -0.70 -2.21
CA CYS A 77 5.20 -0.59 -1.77
C CYS A 77 4.99 -1.04 -0.31
N LEU A 78 6.05 -1.46 0.38
CA LEU A 78 5.95 -1.91 1.77
C LEU A 78 6.09 -0.73 2.73
N GLY A 79 5.15 -0.59 3.66
CA GLY A 79 5.33 0.24 4.85
C GLY A 79 5.91 -0.56 6.01
N GLU A 80 6.33 0.13 7.06
CA GLU A 80 6.64 -0.51 8.34
C GLU A 80 5.36 -1.08 8.97
N GLU A 81 5.41 -2.33 9.43
CA GLU A 81 4.29 -2.95 10.14
C GLU A 81 4.11 -2.28 11.51
N THR A 82 2.90 -1.82 11.80
CA THR A 82 2.56 -1.19 13.09
C THR A 82 1.18 -1.66 13.54
N GLU A 83 0.72 -1.22 14.71
CA GLU A 83 -0.65 -1.47 15.15
C GLU A 83 -1.71 -0.86 14.22
N MET A 84 -1.35 0.16 13.43
CA MET A 84 -2.24 0.91 12.54
C MET A 84 -1.88 0.74 11.05
N HIS A 85 -0.90 -0.11 10.74
CA HIS A 85 -0.46 -0.39 9.37
C HIS A 85 -0.37 -1.88 9.10
N GLN A 86 -0.70 -2.28 7.89
CA GLN A 86 -0.53 -3.66 7.45
C GLN A 86 -0.16 -3.80 5.97
N ASN A 87 0.78 -4.68 5.66
CA ASN A 87 1.11 -5.08 4.30
C ASN A 87 0.47 -6.43 3.93
N VAL A 88 -0.23 -6.46 2.80
CA VAL A 88 -0.96 -7.65 2.30
C VAL A 88 -0.45 -8.02 0.89
N GLU A 89 0.09 -9.23 0.74
CA GLU A 89 0.54 -9.76 -0.55
C GLU A 89 -0.63 -10.40 -1.31
N VAL A 90 -0.87 -9.90 -2.52
CA VAL A 90 -1.78 -10.49 -3.53
C VAL A 90 -1.01 -10.97 -4.76
N ARG A 91 -1.67 -11.71 -5.66
CA ARG A 91 -1.03 -12.37 -6.81
C ARG A 91 -1.57 -11.85 -8.13
N CYS A 92 -1.21 -10.61 -8.47
CA CYS A 92 -1.69 -9.95 -9.67
C CYS A 92 -0.58 -9.15 -10.36
N SER A 93 -0.78 -8.82 -11.64
CA SER A 93 0.02 -7.79 -12.31
C SER A 93 -0.39 -6.40 -11.80
N HIS A 94 0.33 -5.35 -12.20
CA HIS A 94 0.04 -3.97 -11.80
C HIS A 94 -1.40 -3.54 -12.13
N LEU A 95 -1.84 -3.76 -13.36
CA LEU A 95 -3.22 -3.46 -13.76
C LEU A 95 -4.22 -4.42 -13.09
N GLY A 96 -3.74 -5.61 -12.71
CA GLY A 96 -4.50 -6.63 -12.02
C GLY A 96 -5.04 -6.21 -10.66
N PHE A 97 -4.43 -5.25 -9.96
CA PHE A 97 -4.97 -4.78 -8.68
C PHE A 97 -6.42 -4.29 -8.77
N GLY A 98 -6.85 -3.77 -9.92
CA GLY A 98 -8.22 -3.28 -10.10
C GLY A 98 -9.29 -4.37 -10.20
N PHE A 99 -8.91 -5.63 -10.48
CA PHE A 99 -9.86 -6.71 -10.76
C PHE A 99 -9.49 -8.08 -10.17
N ASP A 100 -8.32 -8.20 -9.54
CA ASP A 100 -7.91 -9.41 -8.83
C ASP A 100 -8.85 -9.69 -7.65
N PRO A 101 -9.42 -10.90 -7.54
CA PRO A 101 -10.39 -11.21 -6.48
C PRO A 101 -9.84 -11.04 -5.06
N ALA A 102 -8.55 -11.33 -4.83
CA ALA A 102 -7.93 -11.17 -3.52
C ALA A 102 -7.81 -9.68 -3.16
N THR A 103 -7.45 -8.86 -4.14
CA THR A 103 -7.38 -7.40 -4.01
C THR A 103 -8.76 -6.81 -3.73
N ILE A 104 -9.76 -7.12 -4.56
CA ILE A 104 -11.13 -6.63 -4.39
C ILE A 104 -11.67 -7.02 -3.02
N TRP A 105 -11.49 -8.28 -2.60
CA TRP A 105 -11.95 -8.73 -1.30
C TRP A 105 -11.29 -7.96 -0.15
N CYS A 106 -9.97 -7.80 -0.18
CA CYS A 106 -9.28 -7.05 0.87
C CYS A 106 -9.77 -5.59 0.93
N VAL A 107 -9.93 -4.93 -0.22
CA VAL A 107 -10.47 -3.57 -0.29
C VAL A 107 -11.88 -3.50 0.28
N ALA A 108 -12.77 -4.42 -0.11
CA ALA A 108 -14.14 -4.47 0.40
C ALA A 108 -14.17 -4.68 1.93
N ASP A 109 -13.34 -5.58 2.43
CA ASP A 109 -13.19 -5.88 3.85
C ASP A 109 -12.71 -4.65 4.64
N ARG A 110 -11.67 -3.96 4.16
CA ARG A 110 -11.21 -2.67 4.75
C ARG A 110 -12.32 -1.63 4.74
N LEU A 111 -13.00 -1.45 3.61
CA LEU A 111 -14.04 -0.44 3.46
C LEU A 111 -15.24 -0.70 4.35
N ALA A 112 -15.56 -1.96 4.64
CA ALA A 112 -16.67 -2.36 5.51
C ALA A 112 -16.44 -2.08 7.01
N GLN A 113 -15.19 -1.82 7.44
CA GLN A 113 -14.92 -1.53 8.86
C GLN A 113 -15.51 -0.19 9.31
N PRO A 114 -15.90 -0.06 10.60
CA PRO A 114 -16.26 1.23 11.19
C PRO A 114 -15.09 2.24 11.15
N ALA A 115 -15.38 3.51 11.41
CA ALA A 115 -14.33 4.53 11.51
C ALA A 115 -13.45 4.37 12.76
N ASP A 116 -14.07 4.02 13.88
CA ASP A 116 -13.42 4.02 15.20
C ASP A 116 -13.01 2.61 15.67
N ASP A 117 -13.14 1.60 14.81
CA ASP A 117 -12.83 0.20 15.13
C ASP A 117 -12.10 -0.46 13.95
N TRP A 118 -10.93 0.11 13.62
CA TRP A 118 -10.08 -0.48 12.60
C TRP A 118 -9.45 -1.77 13.12
N GLN A 119 -9.49 -2.80 12.29
CA GLN A 119 -8.95 -4.12 12.59
C GLN A 119 -8.04 -4.59 11.46
N ARG A 120 -6.93 -5.26 11.83
CA ARG A 120 -6.01 -5.85 10.85
C ARG A 120 -6.74 -6.88 9.98
N PHE A 121 -6.36 -6.96 8.72
CA PHE A 121 -6.94 -7.92 7.79
C PHE A 121 -6.62 -9.36 8.19
N THR A 122 -7.68 -10.16 8.27
CA THR A 122 -7.58 -11.61 8.32
C THR A 122 -8.52 -12.18 7.26
N PRO A 123 -8.01 -12.84 6.21
CA PRO A 123 -8.87 -13.41 5.20
C PRO A 123 -9.70 -14.55 5.80
N PRO A 124 -10.98 -14.68 5.41
CA PRO A 124 -11.79 -15.80 5.84
C PRO A 124 -11.15 -17.11 5.38
N ALA A 125 -11.36 -18.20 6.13
CA ALA A 125 -10.69 -19.48 5.92
C ALA A 125 -10.73 -19.97 4.46
N ARG A 126 -11.86 -19.77 3.77
CA ARG A 126 -12.05 -20.15 2.36
C ARG A 126 -11.18 -19.37 1.36
N LEU A 127 -10.79 -18.13 1.69
CA LEU A 127 -9.98 -17.26 0.83
C LEU A 127 -8.51 -17.20 1.24
N ARG A 128 -8.14 -17.81 2.37
CA ARG A 128 -6.76 -17.76 2.91
C ARG A 128 -5.69 -18.16 1.90
N ARG A 129 -6.01 -19.08 0.98
CA ARG A 129 -5.09 -19.54 -0.09
C ARG A 129 -4.74 -18.48 -1.13
N LEU A 130 -5.54 -17.41 -1.23
CA LEU A 130 -5.30 -16.31 -2.17
C LEU A 130 -4.23 -15.34 -1.67
N TYR A 131 -3.95 -15.33 -0.36
CA TYR A 131 -3.01 -14.42 0.28
C TYR A 131 -1.76 -15.17 0.73
N LYS A 132 -0.58 -14.75 0.25
CA LYS A 132 0.69 -15.42 0.59
C LYS A 132 1.35 -14.87 1.85
N HIS A 133 1.19 -13.59 2.10
CA HIS A 133 1.77 -12.90 3.24
C HIS A 133 0.79 -11.84 3.72
N ILE A 134 0.59 -11.81 5.02
CA ILE A 134 -0.19 -10.81 5.74
C ILE A 134 0.68 -10.47 6.94
N GLY A 135 1.18 -9.24 7.00
CA GLY A 135 1.99 -8.76 8.11
C GLY A 135 1.18 -8.50 9.36
#